data_AF-A0A1Q7V946-F1
#
_entry.id   AF-A0A1Q7V946-F1
#
_cell.length_a   1.000
_cell.length_b   1.000
_cell.length_c   1.000
_cell.angle_alpha   90.00
_cell.angle_beta   90.00
_cell.angle_gamma   90.00
#
_symmetry.space_group_name_H-M   'P 1'
#
loop_
_entity.id
_entity.type
_entity.pdbx_description
1 polymer ?
#
loop_
_entity_poly.entity_id
_entity_poly.type
_entity_poly.pdbx_seq_one_letter_code
_entity_poly.pdbx_strand_id
1 'polypeptide(L)'
;MVDDIPSTASLSWVKGKDLLVLFTDGISDARNTRDERLGEERVLELIRENRDNDTRIIVDRVFKMLEVHTRAVTRRDDLTLVVMRS
;
A
#
# COMPACT_ATOMS: atom_id res chain seq x y z
N MET A 1 2.84 1.62 -25.11
CA MET A 1 2.65 0.17 -24.98
C MET A 1 3.82 -0.32 -24.16
N VAL A 2 3.57 -0.95 -23.01
CA VAL A 2 4.65 -1.56 -22.23
C VAL A 2 4.84 -2.95 -22.84
N ASP A 3 5.84 -3.08 -23.71
CA ASP A 3 6.22 -4.34 -24.37
C ASP A 3 7.08 -5.24 -23.45
N ASP A 4 7.12 -4.94 -22.15
CA ASP A 4 7.90 -5.70 -21.19
C ASP A 4 7.07 -6.89 -20.69
N ILE A 5 7.58 -8.10 -20.94
CA ILE A 5 7.01 -9.33 -20.40
C ILE A 5 7.13 -9.24 -18.87
N PRO A 6 6.04 -9.39 -18.10
CA PRO A 6 6.12 -9.38 -16.65
C PRO A 6 7.14 -10.40 -16.17
N SER A 7 8.16 -9.96 -15.44
CA SER A 7 9.10 -10.87 -14.83
C SER A 7 8.40 -11.71 -13.77
N THR A 8 8.71 -13.00 -13.74
CA THR A 8 8.21 -13.88 -12.67
C THR A 8 9.32 -14.08 -11.65
N ALA A 9 8.98 -13.89 -10.38
CA ALA A 9 9.81 -14.26 -9.26
C ALA A 9 9.02 -15.18 -8.33
N SER A 10 9.73 -16.03 -7.59
CA SER A 10 9.14 -16.88 -6.55
C SER A 10 9.96 -16.74 -5.28
N LEU A 11 9.30 -16.49 -4.16
CA LEU A 11 9.89 -16.38 -2.84
C LEU A 11 9.33 -17.50 -1.97
N SER A 12 10.15 -18.04 -1.06
CA SER A 12 9.66 -18.99 -0.05
C SER A 12 8.68 -18.29 0.89
N TRP A 13 7.63 -19.01 1.31
CA TRP A 13 6.62 -18.51 2.24
C TRP A 13 6.71 -19.23 3.58
N VAL A 14 7.14 -18.51 4.61
CA VAL A 14 7.42 -19.02 5.96
C VAL A 14 6.29 -18.66 6.91
N LYS A 15 5.52 -19.68 7.29
CA LYS A 15 4.41 -19.60 8.25
C LYS A 15 4.78 -18.83 9.53
N GLY A 16 3.92 -17.91 9.94
CA GLY A 16 4.09 -17.07 11.12
C GLY A 16 5.17 -15.99 11.00
N LYS A 17 5.85 -15.86 9.85
CA LYS A 17 6.90 -14.85 9.65
C LYS A 17 6.64 -13.91 8.49
N ASP A 18 5.99 -14.39 7.44
CA ASP A 18 5.84 -13.62 6.20
C ASP A 18 4.52 -12.85 6.14
N LEU A 19 4.62 -11.67 5.53
CA LEU A 19 3.55 -10.72 5.28
C LEU A 19 3.64 -10.33 3.80
N LEU A 20 2.57 -10.59 3.04
CA LEU A 20 2.40 -10.13 1.67
C LEU A 20 1.50 -8.90 1.67
N VAL A 21 1.97 -7.82 1.04
CA VAL A 21 1.16 -6.63 0.81
C VAL A 21 1.16 -6.33 -0.69
N LEU A 22 -0.03 -6.19 -1.26
CA LEU A 22 -0.25 -5.80 -2.64
C LEU A 22 -1.13 -4.55 -2.67
N PHE A 23 -0.77 -3.57 -3.48
CA PHE A 23 -1.58 -2.37 -3.67
C PHE A 23 -1.46 -1.85 -5.09
N THR A 24 -2.48 -1.10 -5.53
CA THR A 24 -2.47 -0.37 -6.81
C THR A 24 -1.83 1.00 -6.65
N ASP A 25 -1.36 1.57 -7.75
CA ASP A 25 -0.80 2.92 -7.82
C ASP A 25 -1.77 3.99 -7.31
N GLY A 26 -3.08 3.81 -7.40
CA GLY A 26 -4.07 4.69 -6.76
C GLY A 26 -3.78 5.00 -5.28
N ILE A 27 -3.14 4.09 -4.54
CA ILE A 27 -2.68 4.32 -3.15
C ILE A 27 -1.47 5.27 -3.11
N SER A 28 -0.39 4.97 -3.82
CA SER A 28 0.86 5.75 -3.78
C SER A 28 0.75 7.08 -4.53
N ASP A 29 -0.17 7.19 -5.49
CA ASP A 29 -0.43 8.37 -6.31
C ASP A 29 -1.50 9.28 -5.73
N ALA A 30 -2.15 8.89 -4.63
CA ALA A 30 -3.09 9.72 -3.91
C ALA A 30 -2.47 11.09 -3.59
N ARG A 31 -3.19 12.16 -3.94
CA ARG A 31 -2.67 13.53 -3.83
C ARG A 31 -3.36 14.34 -2.76
N ASN A 32 -2.59 15.19 -2.10
CA ASN A 32 -3.11 16.17 -1.16
C ASN A 32 -3.60 17.45 -1.88
N THR A 33 -4.05 18.44 -1.11
CA THR A 33 -4.56 19.73 -1.62
C THR A 33 -3.50 20.57 -2.36
N ARG A 34 -2.21 20.24 -2.23
CA ARG A 34 -1.10 20.88 -2.95
C ARG A 34 -0.67 20.09 -4.19
N ASP A 35 -1.46 19.10 -4.59
CA ASP A 35 -1.15 18.16 -5.68
C ASP A 35 0.10 17.29 -5.42
N GLU A 36 0.54 17.14 -4.16
CA GLU A 36 1.69 16.29 -3.82
C GLU A 36 1.25 14.83 -3.63
N ARG A 37 1.95 13.89 -4.28
CA ARG A 37 1.73 12.43 -4.12
C ARG A 37 2.06 11.99 -2.70
N LEU A 38 1.37 10.95 -2.23
CA LEU A 38 1.69 10.28 -0.97
C LEU A 38 3.08 9.62 -1.04
N GLY A 39 3.36 8.95 -2.16
CA GLY A 39 4.61 8.24 -2.42
C GLY A 39 4.59 6.81 -1.89
N GLU A 40 5.26 5.91 -2.62
CA GLU A 40 5.36 4.49 -2.27
C GLU A 40 6.13 4.26 -0.97
N GLU A 41 7.23 4.97 -0.76
CA GLU A 41 8.09 4.78 0.41
C GLU A 41 7.32 4.98 1.71
N ARG A 42 6.44 5.99 1.77
CA ARG A 42 5.64 6.29 2.96
C ARG A 42 4.64 5.17 3.28
N VAL A 43 4.12 4.49 2.26
CA VAL A 43 3.26 3.30 2.42
C VAL A 43 4.09 2.14 2.97
N LEU A 44 5.27 1.91 2.39
CA LEU A 44 6.19 0.85 2.81
C LEU A 44 6.70 1.05 4.25
N GLU A 45 7.08 2.27 4.63
CA GLU A 45 7.48 2.64 5.99
C GLU A 45 6.38 2.30 7.00
N LEU A 46 5.14 2.74 6.74
CA LEU A 46 4.01 2.44 7.62
C LEU A 46 3.77 0.93 7.74
N ILE A 47 3.88 0.18 6.64
CA ILE A 47 3.75 -1.29 6.67
C ILE A 47 4.87 -1.92 7.51
N ARG A 48 6.12 -1.46 7.34
CA ARG A 48 7.28 -1.97 8.10
C ARG A 48 7.12 -1.72 9.60
N GLU A 49 6.69 -0.53 9.99
CA GLU A 49 6.43 -0.17 11.39
C GLU A 49 5.30 -0.99 12.03
N ASN A 50 4.37 -1.48 11.21
CA ASN A 50 3.19 -2.22 11.66
C ASN A 50 3.26 -3.71 11.31
N ARG A 51 4.43 -4.21 10.90
CA ARG A 51 4.61 -5.57 10.36
C ARG A 51 4.12 -6.67 11.31
N ASP A 52 4.25 -6.45 12.60
CA ASP A 52 3.90 -7.42 13.64
C ASP A 52 2.46 -7.26 14.19
N ASN A 53 1.71 -6.26 13.71
CA ASN A 53 0.31 -6.05 14.09
C ASN A 53 -0.65 -6.98 13.33
N ASP A 54 -1.91 -7.09 13.78
CA ASP A 54 -2.97 -7.74 13.03
C ASP A 54 -3.11 -7.12 11.63
N THR A 55 -3.41 -7.93 10.61
CA THR A 55 -3.49 -7.45 9.23
C THR A 55 -4.57 -6.39 9.06
N ARG A 56 -5.66 -6.43 9.83
CA ARG A 56 -6.68 -5.37 9.84
C ARG A 56 -6.13 -4.04 10.34
N ILE A 57 -5.27 -4.07 11.37
CA ILE A 57 -4.62 -2.84 11.88
C ILE A 57 -3.74 -2.20 10.80
N ILE A 58 -3.03 -3.01 10.01
CA ILE A 58 -2.23 -2.51 8.88
C ILE A 58 -3.13 -1.83 7.86
N VAL A 59 -4.23 -2.49 7.45
CA VAL A 59 -5.21 -1.93 6.50
C VAL A 59 -5.77 -0.61 7.03
N ASP A 60 -6.27 -0.58 8.26
CA ASP A 60 -6.87 0.61 8.88
C ASP A 60 -5.88 1.78 8.93
N ARG A 61 -4.61 1.51 9.26
CA ARG A 61 -3.57 2.54 9.31
C ARG A 61 -3.21 3.08 7.93
N VAL A 62 -3.15 2.24 6.89
CA VAL A 62 -2.93 2.70 5.51
C VAL A 62 -4.07 3.61 5.07
N PHE A 63 -5.33 3.20 5.27
CA PHE A 63 -6.48 4.03 4.90
C PHE A 63 -6.60 5.29 5.75
N LYS A 64 -6.19 5.25 7.03
CA LYS A 64 -6.15 6.45 7.87
C LYS A 64 -5.10 7.44 7.37
N MET A 65 -3.90 6.96 7.01
CA MET A 65 -2.87 7.80 6.40
C MET A 65 -3.36 8.46 5.11
N LEU A 66 -4.05 7.71 4.24
CA LEU A 66 -4.65 8.24 3.01
C LEU A 66 -5.69 9.33 3.28
N GLU A 67 -6.58 9.11 4.24
CA GLU A 67 -7.57 10.11 4.67
C GLU A 67 -6.89 11.40 5.14
N VAL A 68 -5.87 11.27 6.00
CA VAL A 68 -5.10 12.39 6.56
C VAL A 68 -4.32 13.14 5.48
N HIS A 69 -3.75 12.44 4.50
CA HIS A 69 -2.99 13.03 3.41
C HIS A 69 -3.90 13.77 2.42
N THR A 70 -5.00 13.15 2.01
CA THR A 70 -5.89 13.69 0.95
C THR A 70 -6.81 14.81 1.45
N ARG A 71 -7.14 14.90 2.74
CA ARG A 71 -7.92 16.01 3.34
C ARG A 71 -9.17 16.42 2.53
N ALA A 72 -10.00 15.44 2.16
CA ALA A 72 -11.23 15.59 1.37
C ALA A 72 -11.06 15.96 -0.12
N VAL A 73 -9.84 15.89 -0.67
CA VAL A 73 -9.63 15.94 -2.12
C VAL A 73 -10.35 14.78 -2.80
N THR A 74 -11.05 15.06 -3.91
CA THR A 74 -11.70 14.06 -4.73
C THR A 74 -10.70 13.00 -5.18
N ARG A 75 -11.04 11.73 -4.97
CA ARG A 75 -10.22 10.61 -5.44
C ARG A 75 -10.11 10.66 -6.96
N ARG A 76 -8.88 10.47 -7.46
CA ARG A 76 -8.59 10.43 -8.90
C ARG A 76 -8.57 9.00 -9.45
N ASP A 77 -8.47 8.00 -8.58
CA ASP A 77 -8.30 6.59 -8.93
C ASP A 77 -8.84 5.68 -7.83
N ASP A 78 -9.00 4.39 -8.13
CA ASP A 78 -9.43 3.35 -7.20
C ASP A 78 -8.30 2.94 -6.23
N LEU A 79 -8.68 2.77 -4.97
CA LEU A 79 -7.76 2.43 -3.89
C LEU A 79 -7.90 0.94 -3.55
N THR A 80 -6.90 0.13 -3.90
CA THR A 80 -6.89 -1.31 -3.59
C THR A 80 -5.69 -1.67 -2.71
N LEU A 81 -5.95 -2.43 -1.64
CA LEU A 81 -4.94 -2.96 -0.74
C LEU A 81 -5.32 -4.39 -0.32
N VAL A 82 -4.38 -5.32 -0.47
CA VAL A 82 -4.50 -6.70 0.03
C VAL A 82 -3.36 -6.95 1.00
N VAL A 83 -3.70 -7.45 2.19
CA VAL A 83 -2.73 -7.82 3.23
C VAL A 83 -2.98 -9.26 3.62
N MET A 84 -1.98 -10.11 3.48
CA MET A 84 -2.03 -11.52 3.83
C MET A 84 -0.86 -11.89 4.73
N ARG A 85 -1.15 -12.65 5.79
CA ARG A 85 -0.14 -13.20 6.69
C ARG A 85 -0.11 -14.72 6.58
N SER A 86 1.10 -15.25 6.69
CA SER A 86 1.40 -16.68 6.66
C SER A 86 0.90 -17.47 7.88
#